data_AF-A0A3B0RHJ8-F1
#
_entry.id   AF-A0A3B0RHJ8-F1
#
_cell.length_a   1.000
_cell.length_b   1.000
_cell.length_c   1.000
_cell.angle_alpha   90.00
_cell.angle_beta   90.00
_cell.angle_gamma   90.00
#
_symmetry.space_group_name_H-M   'P 1'
#
loop_
_entity.id
_entity.type
_entity.pdbx_description
1 polymer ?
#
loop_
_entity_poly.entity_id
_entity_poly.type
_entity_poly.pdbx_seq_one_letter_code
_entity_poly.pdbx_strand_id
1 'polypeptide(L)'
;MFSFDRQITRTLHDEHRVTISVLERLEGVFRKYGPKKTPAGDNADITALLGDIINLVECDVKNHFAFEEEKLFPLLSRMGDSPISHILTGEHNVILPLGNLLSEMAKMARSDGFQDASWTAFRQSGVEMIERMISHIQKEEMALLPILEDILEDDEDAELTMAYSEMR
;
A
#
# COMPACT_ATOMS: atom_id res chain seq x y z
N MET A 1 21.06 -5.36 3.69
CA MET A 1 20.28 -4.35 2.94
C MET A 1 20.10 -4.95 1.56
N PHE A 2 18.86 -5.21 1.14
CA PHE A 2 18.60 -5.67 -0.22
C PHE A 2 19.09 -4.58 -1.18
N SER A 3 19.82 -4.98 -2.21
CA SER A 3 20.26 -4.11 -3.31
C SER A 3 19.55 -4.63 -4.55
N PHE A 4 18.78 -3.77 -5.19
CA PHE A 4 18.03 -4.08 -6.41
C PHE A 4 18.72 -3.37 -7.59
N ASP A 5 19.12 -4.14 -8.60
CA ASP A 5 19.78 -3.67 -9.81
C ASP A 5 18.77 -3.38 -10.94
N ARG A 6 17.61 -4.06 -10.95
CA ARG A 6 16.48 -3.70 -11.83
C ARG A 6 15.81 -2.40 -11.39
N GLN A 7 15.43 -1.56 -12.36
CA GLN A 7 14.79 -0.29 -12.09
C GLN A 7 13.36 -0.48 -11.56
N ILE A 8 12.63 -1.46 -12.07
CA ILE A 8 11.26 -1.71 -11.61
C ILE A 8 11.25 -2.18 -10.14
N THR A 9 12.14 -3.09 -9.75
CA THR A 9 12.22 -3.60 -8.37
C THR A 9 12.64 -2.50 -7.40
N ARG A 10 13.56 -1.60 -7.77
CA ARG A 10 13.86 -0.38 -6.99
C ARG A 10 12.65 0.53 -6.84
N THR A 11 11.89 0.73 -7.91
CA THR A 11 10.72 1.62 -7.90
C THR A 11 9.65 1.09 -6.95
N LEU A 12 9.34 -0.21 -7.03
CA LEU A 12 8.39 -0.87 -6.14
C LEU A 12 8.88 -0.83 -4.69
N HIS A 13 10.18 -1.10 -4.46
CA HIS A 13 10.78 -0.99 -3.13
C HIS A 13 10.65 0.40 -2.51
N ASP A 14 10.92 1.45 -3.29
CA ASP A 14 10.80 2.83 -2.81
C ASP A 14 9.33 3.19 -2.49
N GLU A 15 8.37 2.71 -3.29
CA GLU A 15 6.93 2.84 -3.00
C GLU A 15 6.51 2.11 -1.71
N HIS A 16 7.03 0.90 -1.48
CA HIS A 16 6.79 0.16 -0.25
C HIS A 16 7.28 0.96 0.96
N ARG A 17 8.45 1.59 0.86
CA ARG A 17 8.98 2.44 1.94
C ARG A 17 8.13 3.66 2.21
N VAL A 18 7.59 4.30 1.16
CA VAL A 18 6.64 5.41 1.31
C VAL A 18 5.36 4.93 2.00
N THR A 19 4.81 3.80 1.56
CA THR A 19 3.61 3.18 2.14
C THR A 19 3.82 2.89 3.63
N ILE A 20 4.91 2.21 3.98
CA ILE A 20 5.28 1.90 5.38
C ILE A 20 5.35 3.19 6.20
N SER A 21 5.97 4.26 5.69
CA SER A 21 6.11 5.52 6.43
C SER A 21 4.75 6.15 6.76
N VAL A 22 3.77 6.11 5.84
CA VAL A 22 2.41 6.59 6.08
C VAL A 22 1.71 5.72 7.14
N LEU A 23 1.86 4.39 7.06
CA LEU A 23 1.28 3.46 8.02
C LEU A 23 1.87 3.60 9.43
N GLU A 24 3.18 3.84 9.55
CA GLU A 24 3.84 4.11 10.84
C GLU A 24 3.32 5.41 11.47
N ARG A 25 3.11 6.46 10.67
CA ARG A 25 2.48 7.71 11.14
C ARG A 25 1.06 7.47 11.64
N LEU A 26 0.27 6.68 10.90
CA LEU A 26 -1.08 6.29 11.30
C LEU A 26 -1.07 5.49 12.61
N GLU A 27 -0.17 4.52 12.75
CA GLU A 27 0.00 3.77 13.97
C GLU A 27 0.36 4.68 15.15
N GLY A 28 1.25 5.65 14.94
CA GLY A 28 1.62 6.66 15.93
C GLY A 28 0.42 7.47 16.43
N VAL A 29 -0.48 7.88 15.53
CA VAL A 29 -1.74 8.55 15.91
C VAL A 29 -2.63 7.60 16.72
N PHE A 30 -2.79 6.34 16.31
CA PHE A 30 -3.58 5.37 17.07
C PHE A 30 -3.02 5.09 18.47
N ARG A 31 -1.70 5.08 18.64
CA ARG A 31 -1.05 4.95 19.95
C ARG A 31 -1.27 6.20 20.82
N LYS A 32 -1.18 7.40 20.24
CA LYS A 32 -1.35 8.69 20.95
C LYS A 32 -2.77 8.91 21.47
N TYR A 33 -3.78 8.54 20.68
CA TYR A 33 -5.18 8.80 21.00
C TYR A 33 -5.89 7.56 21.59
N GLY A 34 -5.51 6.35 21.18
CA GLY A 34 -6.20 5.14 21.63
C GLY A 34 -7.68 5.11 21.23
N PRO A 35 -8.46 4.13 21.71
CA PRO A 35 -9.84 3.94 21.27
C PRO A 35 -10.85 4.93 21.88
N LYS A 36 -10.52 5.57 23.02
CA LYS A 36 -11.49 6.36 23.81
C LYS A 36 -11.28 7.89 23.71
N LYS A 37 -10.27 8.34 22.97
CA LYS A 37 -9.94 9.77 22.86
C LYS A 37 -9.99 10.18 21.41
N THR A 38 -11.13 10.72 21.00
CA THR A 38 -11.28 11.29 19.66
C THR A 38 -10.37 12.50 19.49
N PRO A 39 -9.61 12.59 18.39
CA PRO A 39 -8.82 13.78 18.11
C PRO A 39 -9.68 15.01 17.84
N ALA A 40 -9.18 16.19 18.22
CA ALA A 40 -9.83 17.45 17.87
C ALA A 40 -9.79 17.66 16.34
N GLY A 41 -10.90 18.16 15.78
CA GLY A 41 -11.07 18.30 14.33
C GLY A 41 -10.19 19.38 13.68
N ASP A 42 -9.61 20.28 14.46
CA ASP A 42 -8.71 21.36 14.01
C ASP A 42 -7.23 20.97 14.04
N ASN A 43 -6.92 19.69 14.29
CA ASN A 43 -5.54 19.21 14.34
C ASN A 43 -4.94 19.08 12.92
N ALA A 44 -4.11 20.05 12.54
CA ALA A 44 -3.48 20.11 11.23
C ALA A 44 -2.65 18.86 10.86
N ASP A 45 -1.95 18.24 11.82
CA ASP A 45 -1.16 17.03 11.58
C ASP A 45 -2.05 15.84 11.20
N ILE A 46 -3.21 15.74 11.83
CA ILE A 46 -4.21 14.70 11.53
C ILE A 46 -4.84 14.98 10.18
N THR A 47 -5.25 16.22 9.91
CA THR A 47 -5.80 16.60 8.60
C THR A 47 -4.83 16.29 7.46
N ALA A 48 -3.53 16.52 7.66
CA ALA A 48 -2.48 16.18 6.70
C ALA A 48 -2.37 14.65 6.52
N LEU A 49 -2.27 13.88 7.61
CA LEU A 49 -2.21 12.42 7.54
C LEU A 49 -3.43 11.81 6.85
N LEU A 50 -4.64 12.35 7.08
CA LEU A 50 -5.84 11.90 6.38
C LEU A 50 -5.73 12.15 4.87
N GLY A 51 -5.13 13.27 4.46
CA GLY A 51 -4.82 13.55 3.06
C GLY A 51 -3.84 12.53 2.48
N ASP A 52 -2.79 12.19 3.23
CA ASP A 52 -1.79 11.19 2.83
C ASP A 52 -2.42 9.80 2.68
N ILE A 53 -3.34 9.40 3.57
CA ILE A 53 -4.05 8.12 3.48
C ILE A 53 -4.95 8.06 2.23
N ILE A 54 -5.64 9.16 1.91
CA ILE A 54 -6.48 9.22 0.70
C ILE A 54 -5.61 9.04 -0.53
N ASN A 55 -4.51 9.80 -0.66
CA ASN A 55 -3.61 9.70 -1.80
C ASN A 55 -2.94 8.31 -1.89
N LEU A 56 -2.48 7.76 -0.76
CA LEU A 56 -1.88 6.43 -0.70
C LEU A 56 -2.82 5.36 -1.28
N VAL A 57 -4.09 5.38 -0.89
CA VAL A 57 -5.05 4.37 -1.34
C VAL A 57 -5.46 4.61 -2.80
N GLU A 58 -5.84 5.85 -3.13
CA GLU A 58 -6.47 6.15 -4.42
C GLU A 58 -5.49 6.18 -5.59
N CYS A 59 -4.23 6.51 -5.32
CA CYS A 59 -3.19 6.61 -6.33
C CYS A 59 -2.20 5.45 -6.22
N ASP A 60 -1.55 5.29 -5.06
CA ASP A 60 -0.41 4.37 -4.97
C ASP A 60 -0.85 2.90 -4.90
N VAL A 61 -1.58 2.50 -3.86
CA VAL A 61 -1.98 1.09 -3.64
C VAL A 61 -2.79 0.55 -4.82
N LYS A 62 -3.74 1.34 -5.32
CA LYS A 62 -4.57 0.92 -6.45
C LYS A 62 -3.76 0.70 -7.72
N ASN A 63 -2.88 1.63 -8.08
CA ASN A 63 -2.09 1.52 -9.31
C ASN A 63 -0.99 0.45 -9.18
N HIS A 64 -0.42 0.31 -7.99
CA HIS A 64 0.56 -0.73 -7.67
C HIS A 64 -0.04 -2.12 -7.88
N PHE A 65 -1.17 -2.44 -7.21
CA PHE A 65 -1.82 -3.74 -7.37
C PHE A 65 -2.27 -4.00 -8.82
N ALA A 66 -2.78 -2.98 -9.50
CA ALA A 66 -3.14 -3.12 -10.91
C ALA A 66 -1.92 -3.44 -11.79
N PHE A 67 -0.79 -2.77 -11.56
CA PHE A 67 0.43 -3.02 -12.30
C PHE A 67 0.95 -4.45 -12.08
N GLU A 68 0.99 -4.90 -10.83
CA GLU A 68 1.43 -6.25 -10.51
C GLU A 68 0.54 -7.31 -11.17
N GLU A 69 -0.79 -7.17 -11.04
CA GLU A 69 -1.75 -8.12 -11.59
C GLU A 69 -1.79 -8.11 -13.12
N GLU A 70 -1.64 -6.95 -13.75
CA GLU A 70 -1.74 -6.82 -15.21
C GLU A 70 -0.42 -7.08 -15.94
N LYS A 71 0.73 -6.90 -15.26
CA LYS A 71 2.07 -6.95 -15.89
C LYS A 71 2.99 -7.98 -15.27
N LEU A 72 3.19 -7.94 -13.94
CA LEU A 72 4.20 -8.76 -13.28
C LEU A 72 3.74 -10.22 -13.10
N PHE A 73 2.53 -10.44 -12.59
CA PHE A 73 2.00 -11.77 -12.33
C PHE A 73 1.84 -12.62 -13.60
N PRO A 74 1.41 -12.05 -14.76
CA PRO A 74 1.44 -12.77 -16.02
C PRO A 74 2.85 -13.19 -16.46
N LEU A 75 3.87 -12.37 -16.19
CA LEU A 75 5.26 -12.72 -16.49
C LEU A 75 5.70 -13.96 -15.68
N LEU A 76 5.48 -13.94 -14.36
CA LEU A 76 5.80 -15.05 -13.47
C LEU A 76 5.09 -16.34 -13.90
N SER A 77 3.81 -16.24 -14.25
CA SER A 77 3.00 -17.36 -14.71
C SER A 77 3.56 -18.02 -15.98
N ARG A 78 4.08 -17.24 -16.93
CA ARG A 78 4.73 -17.77 -18.15
C ARG A 78 6.01 -18.54 -17.85
N MET A 79 6.69 -18.20 -16.76
CA MET A 79 7.93 -18.84 -16.32
C MET A 79 7.69 -20.07 -15.43
N GLY A 80 6.43 -20.40 -15.15
CA GLY A 80 6.05 -21.54 -14.31
C GLY A 80 6.05 -21.23 -12.81
N ASP A 81 6.28 -19.98 -12.42
CA ASP A 81 6.18 -19.54 -11.04
C ASP A 81 4.84 -18.83 -10.80
N SER A 82 3.90 -19.58 -10.21
CA SER A 82 2.52 -19.14 -10.00
C SER A 82 2.12 -19.00 -8.51
N PRO A 83 2.68 -19.75 -7.53
CA PRO A 83 2.20 -19.70 -6.15
C PRO A 83 2.20 -18.32 -5.51
N ILE A 84 3.26 -17.52 -5.70
CA ILE A 84 3.35 -16.19 -5.08
C ILE A 84 2.30 -15.23 -5.65
N SER A 85 2.13 -15.20 -6.98
CA SER A 85 1.13 -14.36 -7.64
C SER A 85 -0.29 -14.66 -7.15
N HIS A 86 -0.64 -15.94 -6.98
CA HIS A 86 -1.97 -16.32 -6.48
C HIS A 86 -2.20 -15.90 -5.02
N ILE A 87 -1.17 -15.97 -4.18
CA ILE A 87 -1.27 -15.50 -2.79
C ILE A 87 -1.49 -13.98 -2.79
N LEU A 88 -0.66 -13.23 -3.50
CA LEU A 88 -0.71 -11.75 -3.51
C LEU A 88 -2.03 -11.23 -4.11
N THR A 89 -2.50 -11.79 -5.24
CA THR A 89 -3.84 -11.45 -5.76
C THR A 89 -4.94 -11.73 -4.74
N GLY A 90 -4.83 -12.82 -3.97
CA GLY A 90 -5.77 -13.11 -2.88
C GLY A 90 -5.74 -12.03 -1.78
N GLU A 91 -4.57 -11.50 -1.47
CA GLU A 91 -4.40 -10.42 -0.50
C GLU A 91 -4.92 -9.07 -1.04
N HIS A 92 -4.66 -8.74 -2.31
CA HIS A 92 -5.17 -7.53 -2.96
C HIS A 92 -6.69 -7.43 -2.87
N ASN A 93 -7.38 -8.55 -3.13
CA ASN A 93 -8.85 -8.66 -3.05
C ASN A 93 -9.42 -8.35 -1.67
N VAL A 94 -8.61 -8.39 -0.61
CA VAL A 94 -9.00 -8.05 0.75
C VAL A 94 -8.50 -6.65 1.14
N ILE A 95 -7.26 -6.33 0.79
CA ILE A 95 -6.59 -5.08 1.17
C ILE A 95 -7.22 -3.89 0.45
N LEU A 96 -7.48 -3.99 -0.86
CA LEU A 96 -7.97 -2.85 -1.64
C LEU A 96 -9.38 -2.39 -1.17
N PRO A 97 -10.37 -3.27 -0.94
CA PRO A 97 -11.65 -2.85 -0.35
C PRO A 97 -11.50 -2.21 1.04
N LEU A 98 -10.61 -2.74 1.89
CA LEU A 98 -10.34 -2.17 3.21
C LEU A 98 -9.70 -0.77 3.11
N GLY A 99 -8.74 -0.60 2.20
CA GLY A 99 -8.13 0.69 1.89
C GLY A 99 -9.16 1.70 1.40
N ASN A 100 -10.03 1.30 0.47
CA ASN A 100 -11.11 2.17 -0.03
C ASN A 100 -12.05 2.63 1.10
N LEU A 101 -12.44 1.72 2.00
CA LEU A 101 -13.23 2.08 3.18
C LEU A 101 -12.49 3.09 4.07
N LEU A 102 -11.19 2.89 4.30
CA LEU A 102 -10.36 3.79 5.11
C LEU A 102 -10.23 5.18 4.46
N SER A 103 -10.07 5.24 3.13
CA SER A 103 -10.02 6.49 2.36
C SER A 103 -11.34 7.26 2.47
N GLU A 104 -12.50 6.60 2.32
CA GLU A 104 -13.80 7.24 2.49
C GLU A 104 -14.00 7.80 3.91
N MET A 105 -13.65 7.04 4.94
CA MET A 105 -13.68 7.55 6.32
C MET A 105 -12.73 8.73 6.52
N ALA A 106 -11.56 8.71 5.88
CA ALA A 106 -10.61 9.82 5.93
C ALA A 106 -11.17 11.08 5.26
N LYS A 107 -11.84 10.96 4.11
CA LYS A 107 -12.51 12.08 3.43
C LYS A 107 -13.58 12.70 4.31
N MET A 108 -14.44 11.87 4.91
CA MET A 108 -15.48 12.33 5.84
C MET A 108 -14.86 13.05 7.04
N ALA A 109 -13.82 12.48 7.65
CA ALA A 109 -13.14 13.08 8.79
C ALA A 109 -12.40 14.39 8.45
N ARG A 110 -11.91 14.56 7.22
CA ARG A 110 -11.35 15.86 6.77
C ARG A 110 -12.40 16.94 6.60
N SER A 111 -13.62 16.57 6.23
CA SER A 111 -14.75 17.51 6.10
C SER A 111 -15.31 17.90 7.46
N ASP A 112 -15.62 16.89 8.28
CA ASP A 112 -16.51 17.06 9.44
C ASP A 112 -15.81 16.85 10.79
N GLY A 113 -14.53 16.46 10.77
CA GLY A 113 -13.82 15.96 11.94
C GLY A 113 -14.28 14.55 12.35
N PHE A 114 -13.57 13.95 13.30
CA PHE A 114 -14.01 12.69 13.90
C PHE A 114 -15.03 12.92 15.02
N GLN A 115 -16.06 12.08 15.02
CA GLN A 115 -16.90 11.78 16.18
C GLN A 115 -16.46 10.44 16.81
N ASP A 116 -16.79 10.19 18.08
CA ASP A 116 -16.35 8.99 18.82
C ASP A 116 -16.61 7.66 18.08
N ALA A 117 -17.79 7.52 17.47
CA ALA A 117 -18.14 6.33 16.70
C ALA A 117 -17.29 6.20 15.43
N SER A 118 -17.15 7.29 14.66
CA SER A 118 -16.35 7.30 13.43
C SER A 118 -14.85 7.12 13.71
N TRP A 119 -14.35 7.65 14.83
CA TRP A 119 -12.97 7.44 15.27
C TRP A 119 -12.71 5.98 15.61
N THR A 120 -13.64 5.35 16.33
CA THR A 120 -13.55 3.94 16.70
C THR A 120 -13.52 3.05 15.45
N ALA A 121 -14.41 3.30 14.49
CA ALA A 121 -14.46 2.58 13.22
C ALA A 121 -13.18 2.78 12.39
N PHE A 122 -12.76 4.04 12.22
CA PHE A 122 -11.53 4.40 11.49
C PHE A 122 -10.30 3.72 12.10
N ARG A 123 -10.18 3.71 13.43
CA ARG A 123 -9.09 3.03 14.13
C ARG A 123 -9.12 1.52 13.91
N GLN A 124 -10.29 0.89 13.98
CA GLN A 124 -10.42 -0.55 13.78
C GLN A 124 -9.95 -0.95 12.38
N SER A 125 -10.49 -0.30 11.34
CA SER A 125 -10.08 -0.56 9.96
C SER A 125 -8.63 -0.19 9.70
N GLY A 126 -8.14 0.90 10.30
CA GLY A 126 -6.75 1.32 10.14
C GLY A 126 -5.75 0.34 10.77
N VAL A 127 -6.06 -0.24 11.92
CA VAL A 127 -5.20 -1.28 12.54
C VAL A 127 -5.14 -2.52 11.64
N GLU A 128 -6.28 -2.98 11.13
CA GLU A 128 -6.30 -4.11 10.20
C GLU A 128 -5.52 -3.80 8.91
N MET A 129 -5.66 -2.58 8.37
CA MET A 129 -4.94 -2.13 7.18
C MET A 129 -3.43 -2.16 7.39
N ILE A 130 -2.95 -1.65 8.53
CA ILE A 130 -1.53 -1.68 8.90
C ILE A 130 -1.03 -3.13 8.94
N GLU A 131 -1.71 -4.02 9.65
CA GLU A 131 -1.28 -5.41 9.78
C GLU A 131 -1.21 -6.13 8.43
N ARG A 132 -2.25 -5.99 7.60
CA ARG A 132 -2.32 -6.64 6.30
C ARG A 132 -1.28 -6.08 5.32
N MET A 133 -1.19 -4.76 5.20
CA MET A 133 -0.29 -4.13 4.24
C MET A 133 1.18 -4.37 4.59
N ILE A 134 1.55 -4.33 5.88
CA ILE A 134 2.92 -4.66 6.30
C ILE A 134 3.25 -6.12 6.00
N SER A 135 2.33 -7.05 6.29
CA SER A 135 2.54 -8.47 5.97
C SER A 135 2.62 -8.72 4.47
N HIS A 136 1.86 -7.98 3.68
CA HIS A 136 1.83 -8.06 2.23
C HIS A 136 3.14 -7.59 1.61
N ILE A 137 3.56 -6.36 1.93
CA ILE A 137 4.85 -5.79 1.51
C ILE A 137 6.02 -6.71 1.90
N GLN A 138 5.98 -7.31 3.10
CA GLN A 138 7.02 -8.26 3.51
C GLN A 138 7.14 -9.47 2.57
N LYS A 139 6.02 -10.00 2.04
CA LYS A 139 6.07 -11.10 1.08
C LYS A 139 6.66 -10.64 -0.24
N GLU A 140 6.33 -9.44 -0.67
CA GLU A 140 6.86 -8.90 -1.93
C GLU A 140 8.36 -8.65 -1.84
N GLU A 141 8.79 -7.92 -0.81
CA GLU A 141 10.20 -7.61 -0.53
C GLU A 141 11.07 -8.87 -0.38
N MET A 142 10.53 -9.92 0.24
CA MET A 142 11.29 -11.14 0.54
C MET A 142 11.16 -12.24 -0.52
N ALA A 143 10.17 -12.16 -1.41
CA ALA A 143 9.92 -13.20 -2.41
C ALA A 143 9.72 -12.63 -3.81
N LEU A 144 8.71 -11.77 -4.02
CA LEU A 144 8.39 -11.26 -5.35
C LEU A 144 9.55 -10.47 -5.98
N LEU A 145 10.07 -9.45 -5.29
CA LEU A 145 11.11 -8.59 -5.83
C LEU A 145 12.41 -9.36 -6.10
N PRO A 146 12.89 -10.27 -5.22
CA PRO A 146 14.02 -11.15 -5.54
C PRO A 146 13.80 -12.03 -6.78
N ILE A 147 12.59 -12.60 -6.95
CA ILE A 147 12.29 -13.38 -8.15
C ILE A 147 12.38 -12.51 -9.40
N LEU A 148 11.77 -11.32 -9.38
CA LEU A 148 11.84 -10.37 -10.49
C LEU A 148 13.28 -9.95 -10.82
N GLU A 149 14.10 -9.73 -9.79
CA GLU A 149 15.51 -9.38 -9.93
C GLU A 149 16.30 -10.45 -10.70
N ASP A 150 16.01 -11.72 -10.39
CA ASP A 150 16.70 -12.87 -11.00
C ASP A 150 16.24 -13.18 -12.43
N ILE A 151 14.98 -12.86 -12.78
CA ILE A 151 14.38 -13.28 -14.06
C ILE A 151 14.32 -12.19 -15.13
N LEU A 152 14.28 -10.92 -14.73
CA LEU A 152 14.14 -9.82 -15.67
C LEU A 152 15.44 -9.59 -16.41
N GLU A 153 15.36 -9.45 -17.73
CA GLU A 153 16.44 -8.93 -18.55
C GLU A 153 16.36 -7.39 -18.66
N ASP A 154 17.45 -6.74 -19.10
CA ASP A 154 17.54 -5.26 -19.18
C ASP A 154 16.42 -4.64 -20.02
N ASP A 155 16.07 -5.26 -21.15
CA ASP A 155 15.02 -4.77 -22.05
C ASP A 155 13.61 -4.90 -21.41
N GLU A 156 13.34 -6.00 -20.70
CA GLU A 156 12.06 -6.22 -20.00
C GLU A 156 11.89 -5.27 -18.81
N ASP A 157 12.96 -5.03 -18.05
CA ASP A 157 12.97 -4.05 -16.95
C ASP A 157 12.68 -2.63 -17.46
N ALA A 158 13.29 -2.24 -18.59
CA ALA A 158 13.03 -0.95 -19.21
C ALA A 158 11.58 -0.80 -19.69
N GLU A 159 11.02 -1.83 -20.34
CA GLU A 159 9.62 -1.84 -20.80
C GLU A 159 8.64 -1.75 -19.62
N LEU A 160 8.85 -2.55 -18.57
CA LEU A 160 8.01 -2.55 -17.37
C LEU A 160 8.08 -1.22 -16.63
N THR A 161 9.28 -0.65 -16.50
CA THR A 161 9.49 0.66 -15.88
C THR A 161 8.73 1.75 -16.64
N MET A 162 8.81 1.76 -17.97
CA MET A 162 8.11 2.73 -18.80
C MET A 162 6.59 2.56 -18.66
N ALA A 163 6.09 1.32 -18.76
CA ALA A 163 4.67 1.04 -18.60
C ALA A 163 4.15 1.47 -17.22
N TYR A 164 4.94 1.26 -16.15
CA TYR A 164 4.53 1.65 -14.81
C TYR A 164 4.52 3.17 -14.63
N SER A 165 5.50 3.88 -15.21
CA SER A 165 5.53 5.34 -15.18
C SER A 165 4.34 5.98 -15.91
N GLU A 166 3.77 5.33 -16.92
CA GLU A 166 2.59 5.83 -17.65
C GLU A 166 1.27 5.62 -16.87
N MET A 167 1.25 4.71 -15.90
CA MET A 167 0.09 4.44 -15.05
C MET A 167 -0.05 5.42 -13.88
N ARG A 168 1.05 6.10 -13.50
CA ARG A 168 1.13 6.97 -12.32
C ARG A 168 0.87 8.45 -12.64
#